data_AF-A0A7R9LVT5-F1
#
_entry.id   AF-A0A7R9LVT5-F1
#
_cell.length_a   1.000
_cell.length_b   1.000
_cell.length_c   1.000
_cell.angle_alpha   90.00
_cell.angle_beta   90.00
_cell.angle_gamma   90.00
#
_symmetry.space_group_name_H-M   'P 1'
#
loop_
_entity.id
_entity.type
_entity.pdbx_description
1 polymer ?
#
loop_
_entity_poly.entity_id
_entity_poly.type
_entity_poly.pdbx_seq_one_letter_code
_entity_poly.pdbx_strand_id
1 'polypeptide(L)'
;MEALLAIVRARLADALHNDIMLKFTLSALWNLTDESPKTCQMFLQKGGLDLYLQVLQRFEGDCAVETKVLGLVNNIAEVEELRHNLLDLHFLRVLRFVANKLSLSITPFPPFPDF
;
A
#
# COMPACT_ATOMS: atom_id res chain seq x y z
N MET A 1 -13.90 -3.27 7.66
CA MET A 1 -12.53 -2.73 7.53
C MET A 1 -11.68 -2.98 8.77
N GLU A 2 -12.12 -2.56 9.96
CA GLU A 2 -11.32 -2.70 11.20
C GLU A 2 -10.84 -4.12 11.48
N ALA A 3 -11.72 -5.12 11.35
CA ALA A 3 -11.36 -6.52 11.55
C ALA A 3 -10.22 -6.99 10.62
N LEU A 4 -10.23 -6.58 9.35
CA LEU A 4 -9.18 -6.96 8.39
C LEU A 4 -7.84 -6.29 8.73
N LEU A 5 -7.86 -5.01 9.09
CA LEU A 5 -6.65 -4.30 9.52
C LEU A 5 -6.08 -4.89 10.81
N ALA A 6 -6.93 -5.34 11.74
CA ALA A 6 -6.50 -6.04 12.95
C ALA A 6 -5.79 -7.36 12.62
N ILE A 7 -6.31 -8.13 11.66
CA ILE A 7 -5.66 -9.36 11.19
C ILE A 7 -4.28 -9.04 10.57
N VAL A 8 -4.18 -8.02 9.72
CA VAL A 8 -2.89 -7.61 9.13
C VAL A 8 -1.90 -7.23 10.24
N ARG A 9 -2.31 -6.45 11.25
CA ARG A 9 -1.46 -6.08 12.39
C ARG A 9 -0.97 -7.31 13.17
N ALA A 10 -1.86 -8.27 13.42
CA ALA A 10 -1.50 -9.50 14.12
C ALA A 10 -0.47 -10.32 13.31
N ARG A 11 -0.71 -10.53 12.01
CA ARG A 11 0.19 -11.34 11.17
C ARG A 11 1.52 -10.66 10.89
N LEU A 12 1.54 -9.34 10.85
CA LEU A 12 2.77 -8.56 10.78
C LEU A 12 3.66 -8.81 12.01
N ALA A 13 3.07 -8.90 13.21
CA ALA A 13 3.80 -9.19 14.45
C ALA A 13 4.32 -10.64 14.50
N ASP A 14 3.54 -11.60 14.00
CA ASP A 14 3.93 -13.02 13.94
C ASP A 14 5.08 -13.27 12.95
N ALA A 15 5.20 -12.40 11.94
CA ALA A 15 6.38 -12.32 11.09
C ALA A 15 6.67 -13.60 10.26
N LEU A 16 5.64 -14.42 10.05
CA LEU A 16 5.69 -15.69 9.34
C LEU A 16 5.78 -15.46 7.82
N HIS A 17 6.89 -15.88 7.23
CA HIS A 17 7.02 -15.92 5.77
C HIS A 17 6.00 -16.91 5.18
N ASN A 18 5.36 -16.54 4.06
CA ASN A 18 4.26 -17.30 3.44
C ASN A 18 2.97 -17.43 4.28
N ASP A 19 2.65 -16.44 5.14
CA ASP A 19 1.35 -16.43 5.83
C ASP A 19 0.20 -16.30 4.82
N ILE A 20 -0.53 -17.41 4.65
CA ILE A 20 -1.67 -17.53 3.73
C ILE A 20 -2.81 -16.62 4.18
N MET A 21 -3.05 -16.48 5.49
CA MET A 21 -4.09 -15.62 6.05
C MET A 21 -3.78 -14.15 5.78
N LEU A 22 -2.52 -13.74 5.90
CA LEU A 22 -2.10 -12.39 5.54
C LEU A 22 -2.40 -12.12 4.06
N LYS A 23 -1.98 -13.02 3.15
CA LYS A 23 -2.20 -12.87 1.70
C LYS A 23 -3.69 -12.79 1.34
N PHE A 24 -4.54 -13.61 1.97
CA PHE A 24 -6.00 -13.52 1.77
C PHE A 24 -6.57 -12.21 2.28
N THR A 25 -6.15 -11.77 3.48
CA THR A 25 -6.63 -10.53 4.08
C THR A 25 -6.26 -9.31 3.24
N LEU A 26 -5.02 -9.26 2.72
CA LEU A 26 -4.58 -8.21 1.82
C LEU A 26 -5.36 -8.21 0.50
N SER A 27 -5.71 -9.40 -0.03
CA SER A 27 -6.55 -9.52 -1.22
C SER A 27 -7.96 -8.98 -0.99
N ALA A 28 -8.56 -9.32 0.16
CA ALA A 28 -9.87 -8.84 0.53
C ALA A 28 -9.86 -7.32 0.72
N LEU A 29 -8.82 -6.76 1.34
CA LEU A 29 -8.67 -5.32 1.49
C LEU A 29 -8.57 -4.61 0.13
N TRP A 30 -7.72 -5.11 -0.78
CA TRP A 30 -7.57 -4.54 -2.12
C TRP A 30 -8.92 -4.52 -2.87
N ASN A 31 -9.62 -5.65 -2.90
CA ASN A 31 -10.92 -5.76 -3.57
C ASN A 31 -12.01 -4.90 -2.93
N LEU A 32 -12.00 -4.72 -1.60
CA LEU A 32 -12.99 -3.87 -0.91
C LEU A 32 -12.78 -2.38 -1.17
N THR A 33 -11.54 -1.97 -1.45
CA THR A 33 -11.20 -0.59 -1.81
C THR A 33 -11.37 -0.31 -3.30
N ASP A 34 -11.53 -1.33 -4.13
CA ASP A 34 -11.73 -1.18 -5.57
C ASP A 34 -13.04 -0.45 -5.88
N GLU A 35 -12.95 0.55 -6.76
CA GLU A 35 -14.06 1.43 -7.16
C GLU A 35 -14.88 2.01 -5.98
N SER A 36 -14.28 2.13 -4.79
CA SER A 36 -14.98 2.49 -3.55
C SER A 36 -14.28 3.61 -2.78
N PRO A 37 -14.49 4.89 -3.16
CA PRO A 37 -13.85 6.05 -2.52
C PRO A 37 -14.06 6.12 -1.00
N LYS A 38 -15.27 5.79 -0.54
CA LYS A 38 -15.61 5.77 0.89
C LYS A 38 -14.79 4.74 1.67
N THR A 39 -14.53 3.58 1.05
CA THR A 39 -13.76 2.50 1.69
C THR A 39 -12.26 2.83 1.69
N CYS A 40 -11.75 3.45 0.61
CA CYS A 40 -10.40 4.03 0.58
C CYS A 40 -10.20 5.08 1.68
N GLN A 41 -11.17 5.98 1.87
CA GLN A 41 -11.10 6.99 2.92
C GLN A 41 -11.09 6.35 4.31
N MET A 42 -11.94 5.36 4.55
CA MET A 42 -11.97 4.62 5.82
C MET A 42 -10.64 3.90 6.10
N PHE A 43 -10.01 3.34 5.07
CA PHE A 43 -8.70 2.69 5.19
C PHE A 43 -7.63 3.69 5.67
N LEU A 44 -7.58 4.87 5.05
CA LEU A 44 -6.65 5.93 5.43
C LEU A 44 -6.90 6.42 6.87
N GLN A 45 -8.16 6.70 7.22
CA GLN A 45 -8.54 7.16 8.57
C GLN A 45 -8.18 6.16 9.67
N LYS A 46 -8.05 4.87 9.35
CA LYS A 46 -7.67 3.81 10.29
C LYS A 46 -6.15 3.55 10.33
N GLY A 47 -5.35 4.45 9.75
CA GLY A 47 -3.88 4.33 9.68
C GLY A 47 -3.45 3.14 8.82
N GLY A 48 -4.22 2.82 7.78
CA GLY A 48 -3.93 1.70 6.88
C GLY A 48 -2.64 1.92 6.09
N LEU A 49 -2.34 3.16 5.73
CA LEU A 49 -1.14 3.49 4.95
C LEU A 49 0.16 3.20 5.72
N ASP A 50 0.23 3.63 6.99
CA ASP A 50 1.38 3.36 7.88
C ASP A 50 1.56 1.86 8.15
N LEU A 51 0.45 1.13 8.26
CA LEU A 51 0.48 -0.32 8.40
C LEU A 51 1.03 -0.98 7.14
N TYR A 52 0.60 -0.53 5.96
CA TYR A 52 1.05 -1.08 4.69
C TYR A 52 2.52 -0.81 4.42
N LEU A 53 3.04 0.35 4.85
CA LEU A 53 4.49 0.61 4.82
C LEU A 53 5.27 -0.41 5.65
N GLN A 54 4.82 -0.74 6.86
CA GLN A 54 5.47 -1.75 7.69
C GLN A 54 5.37 -3.15 7.06
N VAL A 55 4.26 -3.47 6.40
CA VAL A 55 4.11 -4.73 5.64
C VAL A 55 5.13 -4.80 4.50
N LEU A 56 5.27 -3.74 3.70
CA LEU A 56 6.27 -3.69 2.62
C LEU A 56 7.70 -3.85 3.15
N GLN A 57 8.03 -3.19 4.26
CA GLN A 57 9.35 -3.30 4.87
C GLN A 57 9.61 -4.71 5.43
N ARG A 58 8.59 -5.34 6.03
CA ARG A 58 8.75 -6.64 6.70
C ARG A 58 8.77 -7.83 5.74
N PHE A 59 8.04 -7.72 4.63
CA PHE A 59 7.87 -8.76 3.62
C PHE A 59 8.52 -8.38 2.29
N GLU A 60 9.59 -7.59 2.34
CA GLU A 60 10.37 -7.20 1.16
C GLU A 60 10.78 -8.45 0.35
N GLY A 61 10.47 -8.45 -0.94
CA GLY A 61 10.76 -9.56 -1.85
C GLY A 61 9.65 -10.62 -1.97
N ASP A 62 8.57 -10.55 -1.19
CA ASP A 62 7.36 -11.34 -1.44
C ASP A 62 6.46 -10.60 -2.45
N CYS A 63 6.69 -10.87 -3.74
CA CYS A 63 5.96 -10.23 -4.83
C CYS A 63 4.44 -10.33 -4.69
N ALA A 64 3.92 -11.40 -4.06
CA ALA A 64 2.47 -11.57 -3.89
C ALA A 64 1.89 -10.63 -2.81
N VAL A 65 2.65 -10.34 -1.77
CA VAL A 65 2.29 -9.34 -0.75
C VAL A 65 2.43 -7.93 -1.33
N GLU A 66 3.57 -7.64 -1.96
CA GLU A 66 3.86 -6.34 -2.57
C GLU A 66 2.80 -5.96 -3.60
N THR A 67 2.45 -6.87 -4.52
CA THR A 67 1.41 -6.61 -5.54
C THR A 67 0.07 -6.23 -4.92
N LYS A 68 -0.35 -6.90 -3.83
CA LYS A 68 -1.63 -6.61 -3.17
C LYS A 68 -1.61 -5.28 -2.44
N VAL A 69 -0.49 -4.95 -1.80
CA VAL A 69 -0.32 -3.67 -1.13
C VAL A 69 -0.32 -2.53 -2.15
N LEU A 70 0.49 -2.64 -3.20
CA LEU A 70 0.55 -1.64 -4.27
C LEU A 70 -0.77 -1.51 -5.03
N GLY A 71 -1.48 -2.62 -5.23
CA GLY A 71 -2.81 -2.62 -5.85
C GLY A 71 -3.80 -1.73 -5.08
N LEU A 72 -3.91 -1.91 -3.75
CA LEU A 72 -4.77 -1.05 -2.93
C LEU A 72 -4.32 0.41 -2.97
N VAL A 73 -3.01 0.67 -2.94
CA VAL A 73 -2.46 2.02 -3.02
C VAL A 73 -2.81 2.68 -4.35
N ASN A 74 -2.77 1.93 -5.45
CA ASN A 74 -3.21 2.40 -6.76
C ASN A 74 -4.70 2.77 -6.73
N ASN A 75 -5.55 1.94 -6.10
CA ASN A 75 -6.98 2.26 -5.95
C ASN A 75 -7.19 3.56 -5.15
N ILE A 76 -6.35 3.88 -4.17
CA ILE A 76 -6.39 5.18 -3.47
C ILE A 76 -5.94 6.31 -4.41
N ALA A 77 -4.93 6.08 -5.25
CA ALA A 77 -4.41 7.07 -6.19
C ALA A 77 -5.41 7.42 -7.30
N GLU A 78 -6.36 6.54 -7.60
CA GLU A 78 -7.46 6.80 -8.55
C GLU A 78 -8.55 7.69 -7.96
N VAL A 79 -8.64 7.84 -6.64
CA VAL A 79 -9.60 8.72 -5.96
C VAL A 79 -9.02 10.12 -5.84
N GLU A 80 -9.55 11.05 -6.65
CA GLU A 80 -9.04 12.42 -6.78
C GLU A 80 -8.83 13.12 -5.43
N GLU A 81 -9.81 13.05 -4.53
CA GLU A 81 -9.75 13.72 -3.24
C GLU A 81 -8.78 13.05 -2.26
N LEU A 82 -8.35 11.82 -2.49
CA LEU A 82 -7.46 11.09 -1.58
C LEU A 82 -6.01 11.09 -2.03
N ARG A 83 -5.72 11.46 -3.29
CA ARG A 83 -4.36 11.49 -3.86
C ARG A 83 -3.35 12.25 -3.01
N HIS A 84 -3.76 13.36 -2.40
CA HIS A 84 -2.87 14.17 -1.56
C HIS A 84 -2.33 13.41 -0.35
N ASN A 85 -3.06 12.39 0.15
CA ASN A 85 -2.61 11.55 1.26
C ASN A 85 -1.44 10.64 0.87
N LEU A 86 -1.20 10.42 -0.43
CA LEU A 86 -0.10 9.60 -0.94
C LEU A 86 1.16 10.43 -1.25
N LEU A 87 1.07 11.76 -1.22
CA LEU A 87 2.19 12.67 -1.51
C LEU A 87 3.14 12.85 -0.33
N ASP A 88 3.04 12.01 0.71
CA ASP A 88 4.01 11.96 1.78
C ASP A 88 5.38 11.50 1.26
N LEU A 89 6.42 12.30 1.49
CA LEU A 89 7.80 12.03 1.04
C LEU A 89 8.36 10.70 1.54
N HIS A 90 7.89 10.18 2.68
CA HIS A 90 8.27 8.86 3.17
C HIS A 90 7.60 7.76 2.32
N PHE A 91 6.31 7.93 2.03
CA PHE A 91 5.55 6.98 1.21
C PHE A 91 6.07 6.90 -0.22
N LEU A 92 6.34 8.05 -0.85
CA LEU A 92 6.92 8.13 -2.19
C LEU A 92 8.30 7.45 -2.30
N ARG A 93 9.12 7.54 -1.25
CA ARG A 93 10.43 6.85 -1.22
C ARG A 93 10.27 5.34 -1.22
N VAL A 94 9.35 4.81 -0.41
CA VAL A 94 9.08 3.37 -0.34
C VAL A 94 8.48 2.87 -1.65
N LEU A 95 7.52 3.59 -2.23
CA LEU A 95 6.97 3.25 -3.54
C LEU A 95 8.04 3.21 -4.63
N ARG A 96 8.93 4.21 -4.67
CA ARG A 96 10.02 4.26 -5.64
C ARG A 96 10.99 3.09 -5.48
N PHE A 97 11.29 2.71 -4.24
CA PHE A 97 12.15 1.57 -3.95
C PHE A 97 11.54 0.26 -4.48
N VAL A 98 10.26 0.02 -4.20
CA VAL A 98 9.56 -1.20 -4.65
C VAL A 98 9.42 -1.22 -6.19
N ALA A 99 9.06 -0.10 -6.81
CA ALA A 99 8.90 -0.02 -8.26
C ALA A 99 10.21 -0.18 -9.04
N ASN A 100 11.32 0.36 -8.52
CA ASN A 100 12.64 0.15 -9.11
C ASN A 100 13.05 -1.33 -9.10
N LYS A 101 12.62 -2.12 -8.10
CA LYS A 101 12.86 -3.57 -8.07
C LYS A 101 12.01 -4.34 -9.07
N LEU A 102 10.79 -3.87 -9.34
CA LEU A 102 9.87 -4.51 -10.29
C LEU A 102 10.18 -4.18 -11.77
N SER A 103 11.27 -3.45 -12.06
CA SER A 103 11.60 -2.97 -13.41
C SER A 103 10.47 -2.14 -14.05
N LEU A 104 9.58 -1.57 -13.23
CA LEU A 104 8.54 -0.68 -13.70
C LEU A 104 9.18 0.69 -13.90
N SER A 105 9.26 1.15 -15.14
CA SER A 105 9.76 2.49 -15.46
C SER A 105 8.79 3.54 -14.89
N ILE A 106 8.96 3.92 -13.62
CA ILE A 106 8.42 5.18 -13.15
C ILE A 106 9.24 6.25 -13.88
N THR A 107 8.63 6.90 -14.86
CA THR A 107 9.21 8.11 -15.46
C THR A 107 9.50 9.07 -14.31
N PRO A 108 10.77 9.49 -14.11
CA PRO A 108 11.08 10.42 -13.05
C PRO A 108 10.26 11.69 -13.27
N PHE A 109 9.61 12.17 -12.20
CA PHE A 109 9.03 13.52 -12.20
C PHE A 109 10.10 14.48 -12.75
N PRO A 110 9.75 15.35 -13.72
CA PRO A 110 10.69 16.35 -14.20
C PRO A 110 11.16 17.18 -13.01
N PRO A 111 12.45 17.56 -12.96
CA PRO A 111 12.92 18.48 -11.93
C PRO A 111 12.05 19.74 -11.97
N PHE A 112 11.63 20.21 -10.80
CA PHE A 112 10.94 21.49 -10.69
C PHE A 112 11.83 22.57 -11.33
N PRO A 113 11.25 23.50 -12.13
CA PRO A 113 12.03 24.60 -12.68
C PRO A 113 12.56 25.45 -11.52
N ASP A 114 13.87 25.70 -11.52
CA ASP A 114 14.50 26.67 -10.65
C ASP A 114 13.90 28.04 -10.98
N PHE A 115 13.16 28.62 -10.03
CA PHE A 115 12.69 30.00 -10.07
C PHE A 115 13.81 30.96 -9.62
#